data_AF-G0MPY6-F1
#
_entry.id   AF-G0MPY6-F1
#
_cell.length_a   1.000
_cell.length_b   1.000
_cell.length_c   1.000
_cell.angle_alpha   90.00
_cell.angle_beta   90.00
_cell.angle_gamma   90.00
#
_symmetry.space_group_name_H-M   'P 1'
#
loop_
_entity.id
_entity.type
_entity.pdbx_description
1 polymer ?
#
loop_
_entity_poly.entity_id
_entity_poly.type
_entity_poly.pdbx_seq_one_letter_code
_entity_poly.pdbx_strand_id
1 'polypeptide(L)'
;MLQNLISKILSLLAEPIPLVEGHWLNITFDVPILVDINSPLTPILQFIYCSECILLFIGMFFMVYFNLFVNSIGIIHLNLQHLFVFSTVLYLMGTFARFYMIMVQLHIITDLDTPYLLVSGLLRMQQYGVSLSSILVITVERAFATYYVVDYEAKPRSWVSVFCVFVSLVYTQCYIIPICFCKCFSPYFPKPVISVKASLLYIILYAALWAVFAKIERIYCLNKRREERQVNPITVFEDVTKSYFDQFQTSWA
;
A
#
# COMPACT_ATOMS: atom_id res chain seq x y z
N MET A 1 17.30 27.61 -5.94
CA MET A 1 16.41 27.29 -4.79
C MET A 1 16.33 25.79 -4.55
N LEU A 2 15.97 24.97 -5.55
CA LEU A 2 15.82 23.52 -5.39
C LEU A 2 17.13 22.81 -4.95
N GLN A 3 18.27 23.18 -5.52
CA GLN A 3 19.58 22.64 -5.11
C GLN A 3 19.94 22.95 -3.64
N ASN A 4 19.67 24.17 -3.16
CA ASN A 4 19.89 24.53 -1.75
C ASN A 4 18.93 23.80 -0.81
N LEU A 5 17.71 23.48 -1.25
CA LEU A 5 16.77 22.69 -0.46
C LEU A 5 17.26 21.23 -0.35
N ILE A 6 17.68 20.64 -1.48
CA ILE A 6 18.20 19.27 -1.53
C ILE A 6 19.48 19.14 -0.72
N SER A 7 20.42 20.09 -0.83
CA SER A 7 21.66 20.07 -0.05
C SER A 7 21.40 20.21 1.45
N LYS A 8 20.39 20.99 1.83
CA LYS A 8 20.02 21.20 3.24
C LYS A 8 19.25 20.01 3.83
N ILE A 9 18.43 19.34 3.03
CA ILE A 9 17.79 18.07 3.42
C ILE A 9 18.88 16.99 3.58
N LEU A 10 19.80 16.87 2.62
CA LEU A 10 20.91 15.92 2.70
C LEU A 10 21.84 16.22 3.90
N SER A 11 22.11 17.49 4.21
CA SER A 11 22.92 17.84 5.38
C SER A 11 22.21 17.52 6.69
N LEU A 12 20.90 17.75 6.78
CA LEU A 12 20.07 17.38 7.94
C LEU A 12 19.94 15.85 8.11
N LEU A 13 19.97 15.10 7.01
CA LEU A 13 20.01 13.63 7.02
C LEU A 13 21.41 13.08 7.35
N ALA A 14 22.47 13.85 7.10
CA ALA A 14 23.85 13.48 7.36
C ALA A 14 24.32 13.86 8.78
N GLU A 15 23.61 14.74 9.48
CA GLU A 15 23.88 15.00 10.89
C GLU A 15 23.62 13.72 11.69
N PRO A 16 24.62 13.23 12.45
CA PRO A 16 24.42 12.08 13.31
C PRO A 16 23.36 12.45 14.34
N ILE A 17 22.19 11.81 14.26
CA ILE A 17 21.15 11.92 15.27
C ILE A 17 21.83 11.58 16.60
N PRO A 18 21.85 12.47 17.60
CA PRO A 18 22.51 12.20 18.86
C PRO A 18 21.81 11.00 19.50
N LEU A 19 22.43 9.84 19.36
CA LEU A 19 22.07 8.61 20.05
C LEU A 19 22.40 8.85 21.51
N VAL A 20 21.42 9.34 22.28
CA VAL A 20 21.53 9.49 23.72
C VAL A 20 21.75 8.08 24.29
N GLU A 21 22.98 7.79 24.72
CA GLU A 21 23.35 6.56 25.39
C GLU A 21 22.39 6.31 26.56
N GLY A 22 21.63 5.21 26.50
CA GLY A 22 20.78 4.74 27.59
C GLY A 22 19.27 5.02 27.46
N HIS A 23 18.81 5.77 26.46
CA HIS A 23 17.37 5.94 26.18
C HIS A 23 17.04 5.50 24.76
N TRP A 24 17.21 4.20 24.51
CA TRP A 24 16.68 3.53 23.34
C TRP A 24 15.16 3.74 23.33
N LEU A 25 14.66 4.32 22.23
CA LEU A 25 13.24 4.41 21.95
C LEU A 25 12.70 2.97 21.97
N ASN A 26 12.12 2.57 23.11
CA ASN A 26 11.47 1.29 23.26
C ASN A 26 10.14 1.40 22.51
N ILE A 27 10.22 1.26 21.18
CA ILE A 27 9.09 1.30 20.26
C ILE A 27 8.27 0.04 20.53
N THR A 28 7.43 0.06 21.57
CA THR A 28 6.46 -0.99 21.84
C THR A 28 5.30 -0.85 20.85
N PHE A 29 5.59 -1.30 19.64
CA PHE A 29 4.67 -1.95 18.72
C PHE A 29 5.45 -3.05 18.05
N ASP A 30 4.79 -4.16 17.76
CA ASP A 30 5.32 -5.38 17.13
C ASP A 30 5.85 -5.20 15.69
N VAL A 31 6.34 -4.00 15.34
CA VAL A 31 7.13 -3.71 14.15
C VAL A 31 8.50 -3.23 14.63
N PRO A 32 9.50 -4.13 14.75
CA PRO A 32 10.82 -3.75 15.24
C PRO A 32 11.52 -2.92 14.18
N ILE A 33 11.40 -1.59 14.28
CA ILE A 33 12.17 -0.64 13.47
C ILE A 33 13.52 -0.36 14.13
N LEU A 34 13.61 -0.45 15.45
CA LEU A 34 14.83 -0.24 16.20
C LEU A 34 15.11 -1.46 17.06
N VAL A 35 16.19 -2.12 16.68
CA VAL A 35 16.71 -3.34 17.26
C VAL A 35 17.61 -2.91 18.41
N ASP A 36 17.53 -3.59 19.55
CA ASP A 36 18.53 -3.42 20.60
C ASP A 36 19.84 -4.05 20.10
N ILE A 37 20.64 -3.24 19.41
CA ILE A 37 21.94 -3.61 18.84
C ILE A 37 22.90 -4.04 19.96
N ASN A 38 22.62 -3.67 21.21
CA ASN A 38 23.46 -4.04 22.35
C ASN A 38 22.99 -5.31 23.05
N SER A 39 21.88 -5.93 22.61
CA SER A 39 21.41 -7.17 23.21
C SER A 39 22.41 -8.31 22.93
N PRO A 40 22.82 -9.07 23.95
CA PRO A 40 23.77 -10.16 23.75
C PRO A 40 23.16 -11.20 22.81
N LEU A 41 23.93 -11.58 21.79
CA LEU A 41 23.52 -12.51 20.75
C LEU A 41 23.38 -13.93 21.33
N THR A 42 22.23 -14.24 21.91
CA THR A 42 21.93 -15.58 22.44
C THR A 42 21.71 -16.58 21.29
N PRO A 43 22.05 -17.87 21.47
CA PRO A 43 21.82 -18.89 20.42
C PRO A 43 20.35 -19.00 20.02
N ILE A 44 19.42 -18.72 20.94
CA ILE A 44 17.98 -18.69 20.67
C ILE A 44 17.65 -17.55 19.69
N LEU A 45 18.20 -16.36 19.92
CA LEU A 45 17.96 -15.20 19.06
C LEU A 45 18.53 -15.41 17.65
N GLN A 46 19.73 -16.01 17.54
CA GLN A 46 20.30 -16.42 16.26
C GLN A 46 19.41 -17.40 15.50
N PHE A 47 18.86 -18.40 16.20
CA PHE A 47 17.94 -19.36 15.60
C PHE A 47 16.67 -18.68 15.07
N ILE A 48 16.10 -17.74 15.85
CA ILE A 48 14.94 -16.96 15.42
C ILE A 48 15.25 -16.17 14.14
N TYR A 49 16.36 -15.42 14.09
CA TYR A 49 16.72 -14.66 12.90
C TYR A 49 17.03 -15.53 11.68
N CYS A 50 17.70 -16.68 11.87
CA CYS A 50 17.95 -17.63 10.79
C CYS A 50 16.63 -18.21 10.23
N SER A 51 15.69 -18.59 11.09
CA SER A 51 14.37 -19.06 10.67
C SER A 51 13.55 -17.97 9.98
N GLU A 52 13.63 -16.73 10.46
CA GLU A 52 12.99 -15.58 9.81
C GLU A 52 13.55 -15.36 8.41
N CYS A 53 14.87 -15.42 8.22
CA CYS A 53 15.49 -15.34 6.89
C CYS A 53 14.95 -16.39 5.92
N ILE A 54 14.84 -17.66 6.35
CA ILE A 54 14.29 -18.74 5.53
C ILE A 54 12.83 -18.44 5.14
N LEU A 55 12.01 -18.01 6.11
CA LEU A 55 10.61 -17.67 5.87
C LEU A 55 10.46 -16.47 4.91
N LEU A 56 11.36 -15.48 4.97
CA LEU A 56 11.38 -14.36 4.03
C LEU A 56 11.64 -14.84 2.59
N PHE A 57 12.62 -15.73 2.37
CA PHE A 57 12.88 -16.29 1.04
C PHE A 57 11.68 -17.08 0.50
N ILE A 58 11.07 -17.92 1.34
CA ILE A 58 9.85 -18.66 1.00
C ILE A 58 8.72 -17.68 0.63
N GLY A 59 8.53 -16.63 1.43
CA GLY A 59 7.52 -15.60 1.19
C GLY A 59 7.74 -14.83 -0.11
N MET A 60 8.98 -14.48 -0.45
CA MET A 60 9.30 -13.85 -1.74
C MET A 60 8.95 -14.77 -2.92
N PHE A 61 9.33 -16.04 -2.83
CA PHE A 61 9.00 -17.04 -3.86
C PHE A 61 7.49 -17.16 -4.07
N PHE A 62 6.72 -17.33 -2.98
CA PHE A 62 5.27 -17.42 -3.08
C PHE A 62 4.61 -16.15 -3.60
N MET A 63 5.09 -14.97 -3.22
CA MET A 63 4.51 -13.71 -3.70
C MET A 63 4.73 -13.51 -5.21
N VAL A 64 5.92 -13.85 -5.71
CA VAL A 64 6.22 -13.80 -7.15
C VAL A 64 5.40 -14.85 -7.90
N TYR A 65 5.34 -16.08 -7.40
CA TYR A 65 4.54 -17.15 -7.97
C TYR A 65 3.05 -16.81 -8.02
N PHE A 66 2.51 -16.24 -6.93
CA PHE A 66 1.12 -15.80 -6.87
C PHE A 66 0.82 -14.72 -7.90
N ASN A 67 1.71 -13.73 -8.08
CA ASN A 67 1.53 -12.70 -9.09
C ASN A 67 1.56 -13.28 -10.52
N LEU A 68 2.48 -14.21 -10.80
CA LEU A 68 2.51 -14.93 -12.09
C LEU A 68 1.20 -15.70 -12.34
N PHE A 69 0.71 -16.42 -11.32
CA PHE A 69 -0.55 -17.15 -11.39
C PHE A 69 -1.74 -16.22 -11.67
N VAL A 70 -1.87 -15.14 -10.90
CA VAL A 70 -2.93 -14.12 -11.07
C VAL A 70 -2.91 -13.50 -12.47
N ASN A 71 -1.73 -13.19 -13.01
CA ASN A 71 -1.59 -12.62 -14.35
C ASN A 71 -1.88 -13.64 -15.46
N SER A 72 -1.72 -14.95 -15.20
CA SER A 72 -1.97 -16.00 -16.18
C SER A 72 -3.46 -16.32 -16.39
N ILE A 73 -4.32 -16.05 -15.41
CA ILE A 73 -5.72 -16.50 -15.42
C ILE A 73 -6.60 -15.72 -16.40
N GLY A 74 -6.22 -14.51 -16.82
CA GLY A 74 -6.96 -13.71 -17.83
C GLY A 74 -8.36 -13.22 -17.42
N ILE A 75 -8.95 -13.77 -16.35
CA ILE A 75 -10.27 -13.37 -15.81
C ILE A 75 -10.18 -12.03 -15.04
N ILE A 76 -8.99 -11.64 -14.62
CA ILE A 76 -8.78 -10.47 -13.75
C ILE A 76 -8.54 -9.22 -14.60
N HIS A 77 -9.20 -8.11 -14.23
CA HIS A 77 -9.03 -6.82 -14.90
C HIS A 77 -7.55 -6.41 -14.96
N LEU A 78 -7.11 -5.93 -16.12
CA LEU A 78 -5.73 -5.49 -16.37
C LEU A 78 -5.24 -4.43 -15.37
N ASN A 79 -6.13 -3.53 -14.93
CA ASN A 79 -5.80 -2.51 -13.92
C ASN A 79 -5.46 -3.14 -12.55
N LEU A 80 -6.19 -4.20 -12.17
CA LEU A 80 -5.95 -4.93 -10.93
C LEU A 80 -4.65 -5.74 -11.02
N GLN A 81 -4.32 -6.29 -12.19
CA GLN A 81 -3.03 -6.93 -12.44
C GLN A 81 -1.86 -5.95 -12.26
N HIS A 82 -1.96 -4.73 -12.80
CA HIS A 82 -0.94 -3.69 -12.57
C HIS A 82 -0.78 -3.34 -11.07
N LEU A 83 -1.89 -3.28 -10.33
CA LEU A 83 -1.86 -3.05 -8.88
C LEU A 83 -1.19 -4.20 -8.12
N PHE A 84 -1.43 -5.45 -8.52
CA PHE A 84 -0.74 -6.61 -7.95
C PHE A 84 0.76 -6.57 -8.25
N VAL A 85 1.16 -6.27 -9.49
CA VAL A 85 2.57 -6.12 -9.86
C VAL A 85 3.25 -5.04 -9.01
N PHE A 86 2.64 -3.87 -8.87
CA PHE A 86 3.15 -2.80 -8.02
C PHE A 86 3.31 -3.25 -6.55
N SER A 87 2.29 -3.94 -6.02
CA SER A 87 2.32 -4.46 -4.65
C SER A 87 3.39 -5.53 -4.45
N THR A 88 3.62 -6.40 -5.45
CA THR A 88 4.71 -7.38 -5.44
C THR A 88 6.07 -6.69 -5.43
N VAL A 89 6.29 -5.66 -6.24
CA VAL A 89 7.55 -4.90 -6.24
C VAL A 89 7.82 -4.28 -4.87
N LEU A 90 6.82 -3.62 -4.27
CA LEU A 90 6.95 -3.07 -2.92
C LEU A 90 7.20 -4.15 -1.87
N TYR A 91 6.55 -5.31 -1.98
CA TYR A 91 6.78 -6.44 -1.09
C TYR A 91 8.23 -6.95 -1.16
N LEU A 92 8.79 -7.07 -2.37
CA LEU A 92 10.18 -7.47 -2.57
C LEU A 92 11.13 -6.44 -1.98
N MET A 93 10.92 -5.15 -2.26
CA MET A 93 11.74 -4.07 -1.69
C MET A 93 11.72 -4.06 -0.16
N GLY A 94 10.54 -4.20 0.46
CA GLY A 94 10.42 -4.24 1.91
C GLY A 94 10.99 -5.52 2.54
N THR A 95 10.95 -6.65 1.82
CA THR A 95 11.63 -7.89 2.24
C THR A 95 13.16 -7.73 2.22
N PHE A 96 13.71 -7.12 1.18
CA PHE A 96 15.15 -6.79 1.15
C PHE A 96 15.54 -5.83 2.28
N ALA A 97 14.72 -4.84 2.57
CA ALA A 97 14.93 -3.95 3.69
C ALA A 97 14.94 -4.71 5.04
N ARG A 98 14.03 -5.67 5.23
CA ARG A 98 14.04 -6.53 6.43
C ARG A 98 15.27 -7.42 6.48
N PHE A 99 15.67 -8.01 5.36
CA PHE A 99 16.88 -8.82 5.29
C PHE A 99 18.12 -8.01 5.71
N TYR A 100 18.26 -6.78 5.20
CA TYR A 100 19.32 -5.86 5.62
C TYR A 100 19.28 -5.60 7.13
N MET A 101 18.10 -5.30 7.69
CA MET A 101 17.97 -5.11 9.14
C MET A 101 18.44 -6.34 9.91
N ILE A 102 18.03 -7.56 9.52
CA ILE A 102 18.45 -8.82 10.17
C ILE A 102 19.98 -8.99 10.15
N MET A 103 20.64 -8.66 9.04
CA MET A 103 22.11 -8.71 8.95
C MET A 103 22.79 -7.76 9.95
N VAL A 104 22.20 -6.59 10.21
CA VAL A 104 22.63 -5.68 11.28
C VAL A 104 22.37 -6.29 12.66
N GLN A 105 21.21 -6.93 12.90
CA GLN A 105 20.89 -7.58 14.20
C GLN A 105 21.83 -8.74 14.53
N LEU A 106 22.34 -9.44 13.51
CA LEU A 106 23.29 -10.54 13.66
C LEU A 106 24.74 -10.06 13.82
N HIS A 107 24.99 -8.75 13.87
CA HIS A 107 26.33 -8.16 13.90
C HIS A 107 27.23 -8.56 12.72
N ILE A 108 26.64 -8.98 11.60
CA ILE A 108 27.40 -9.29 10.36
C ILE A 108 27.85 -7.99 9.72
N ILE A 109 26.98 -6.97 9.72
CA ILE A 109 27.28 -5.61 9.27
C ILE A 109 27.47 -4.76 10.52
N THR A 110 28.72 -4.40 10.81
CA THR A 110 29.10 -3.56 11.96
C THR A 110 29.08 -2.07 11.64
N ASP A 111 29.03 -1.70 10.37
CA ASP A 111 28.94 -0.31 9.94
C ASP A 111 27.49 0.17 10.09
N LEU A 112 27.21 0.81 11.23
CA LEU A 112 25.94 1.49 11.50
C LEU A 112 25.86 2.83 10.76
N ASP A 113 25.98 2.80 9.43
CA ASP A 113 25.66 3.98 8.64
C ASP A 113 24.15 4.28 8.83
N THR A 114 23.89 5.34 9.60
CA THR A 114 22.57 5.81 10.00
C THR A 114 21.58 6.01 8.84
N PRO A 115 21.95 6.45 7.62
CA PRO A 115 20.97 6.66 6.56
C PRO A 115 20.40 5.35 5.99
N TYR A 116 21.20 4.29 5.83
CA TYR A 116 20.70 3.05 5.23
C TYR A 116 19.74 2.31 6.15
N LEU A 117 20.01 2.33 7.45
CA LEU A 117 19.10 1.76 8.45
C LEU A 117 17.76 2.51 8.46
N LEU A 118 17.79 3.85 8.41
CA LEU A 118 16.58 4.66 8.33
C LEU A 118 15.77 4.35 7.06
N VAL A 119 16.43 4.31 5.90
CA VAL A 119 15.78 3.97 4.61
C VAL A 119 15.16 2.58 4.66
N SER A 120 15.86 1.59 5.25
CA SER A 120 15.32 0.23 5.41
C SER A 120 14.07 0.21 6.30
N GLY A 121 14.06 0.95 7.41
CA GLY A 121 12.90 1.10 8.28
C GLY A 121 11.71 1.76 7.56
N LEU A 122 11.96 2.82 6.79
CA LEU A 122 10.93 3.51 6.00
C LEU A 122 10.33 2.62 4.91
N LEU A 123 11.16 1.89 4.17
CA LEU A 123 10.70 0.94 3.14
C LEU A 123 9.82 -0.16 3.75
N ARG A 124 10.20 -0.67 4.92
CA ARG A 124 9.42 -1.68 5.63
C ARG A 124 8.07 -1.13 6.11
N MET A 125 8.06 0.07 6.65
CA MET A 125 6.81 0.73 7.05
C MET A 125 5.91 1.01 5.86
N GLN A 126 6.49 1.40 4.72
CA GLN A 126 5.75 1.60 3.49
C GLN A 126 5.11 0.29 3.00
N GLN A 127 5.85 -0.82 3.02
CA GLN A 127 5.32 -2.14 2.65
C GLN A 127 4.12 -2.52 3.54
N TYR A 128 4.24 -2.41 4.86
CA TYR A 128 3.15 -2.72 5.77
C TYR A 128 1.94 -1.80 5.56
N GLY A 129 2.18 -0.51 5.39
CA GLY A 129 1.11 0.44 5.17
C GLY A 129 0.34 0.20 3.87
N VAL A 130 1.05 -0.07 2.78
CA VAL A 130 0.43 -0.41 1.49
C VAL A 130 -0.31 -1.75 1.56
N SER A 131 0.20 -2.70 2.33
CA SER A 131 -0.49 -3.99 2.54
C SER A 131 -1.83 -3.79 3.28
N LEU A 132 -1.87 -2.91 4.28
CA LEU A 132 -3.09 -2.56 5.01
C LEU A 132 -4.08 -1.74 4.16
N SER A 133 -3.60 -0.88 3.26
CA SER A 133 -4.45 -0.10 2.35
C SER A 133 -4.92 -0.90 1.13
N SER A 134 -4.41 -2.11 0.90
CA SER A 134 -4.76 -2.93 -0.28
C SER A 134 -6.26 -3.17 -0.44
N ILE A 135 -6.98 -3.43 0.66
CA ILE A 135 -8.44 -3.65 0.65
C ILE A 135 -9.18 -2.41 0.12
N LEU A 136 -8.77 -1.23 0.59
CA LEU A 136 -9.33 0.04 0.16
C LEU A 136 -9.08 0.25 -1.34
N VAL A 137 -7.86 0.00 -1.80
CA VAL A 137 -7.46 0.19 -3.20
C VAL A 137 -8.23 -0.75 -4.13
N ILE A 138 -8.43 -2.00 -3.73
CA ILE A 138 -9.25 -2.97 -4.47
C ILE A 138 -10.71 -2.51 -4.50
N THR A 139 -11.23 -1.97 -3.40
CA THR A 139 -12.61 -1.45 -3.34
C THR A 139 -12.80 -0.27 -4.30
N VAL A 140 -11.85 0.66 -4.35
CA VAL A 140 -11.84 1.79 -5.30
C VAL A 140 -11.80 1.29 -6.74
N GLU A 141 -10.93 0.33 -7.06
CA GLU A 141 -10.81 -0.26 -8.39
C GLU A 141 -12.13 -0.92 -8.83
N ARG A 142 -12.76 -1.69 -7.93
CA ARG A 142 -14.05 -2.33 -8.18
C ARG A 142 -15.18 -1.31 -8.34
N ALA A 143 -15.17 -0.19 -7.61
CA ALA A 143 -16.13 0.90 -7.81
C ALA A 143 -16.04 1.45 -9.24
N PHE A 144 -14.82 1.73 -9.74
CA PHE A 144 -14.61 2.14 -11.12
C PHE A 144 -15.07 1.09 -12.14
N ALA A 145 -14.81 -0.19 -11.89
CA ALA A 145 -15.29 -1.29 -12.74
C ALA A 145 -16.83 -1.31 -12.81
N THR A 146 -17.51 -1.13 -11.68
CA THR A 146 -18.99 -1.07 -11.64
C THR A 146 -19.57 0.19 -12.27
N TYR A 147 -18.80 1.26 -12.36
CA TYR A 147 -19.22 2.50 -13.01
C TYR A 147 -19.07 2.41 -14.54
N TYR A 148 -17.99 1.78 -15.02
CA TYR A 148 -17.66 1.67 -16.44
C TYR A 148 -17.98 0.28 -17.04
N VAL A 149 -18.96 -0.47 -16.52
CA VAL A 149 -19.23 -1.89 -16.86
C VAL A 149 -19.03 -2.25 -18.33
N VAL A 150 -19.58 -1.46 -19.26
CA VAL A 150 -19.57 -1.75 -20.70
C VAL A 150 -18.18 -1.54 -21.34
N ASP A 151 -17.44 -0.52 -20.90
CA ASP A 151 -16.19 -0.11 -21.54
C ASP A 151 -14.95 -0.42 -20.70
N TYR A 152 -15.10 -0.88 -19.46
CA TYR A 152 -14.00 -1.00 -18.51
C TYR A 152 -12.95 -2.00 -19.01
N GLU A 153 -13.40 -3.12 -19.57
CA GLU A 153 -12.54 -4.17 -20.11
C GLU A 153 -12.06 -3.88 -21.54
N ALA A 154 -12.86 -3.15 -22.32
CA ALA A 154 -12.55 -2.87 -23.73
C ALA A 154 -11.39 -1.88 -23.92
N LYS A 155 -11.08 -1.03 -22.92
CA LYS A 155 -10.04 0.00 -23.01
C LYS A 155 -9.09 -0.06 -21.82
N PRO A 156 -7.77 -0.23 -22.03
CA PRO A 156 -6.80 -0.18 -20.95
C PRO A 156 -6.76 1.24 -20.36
N ARG A 157 -7.19 1.37 -19.12
CA ARG A 157 -7.19 2.66 -18.38
C ARG A 157 -6.13 2.62 -17.28
N SER A 158 -4.86 2.57 -17.68
CA SER A 158 -3.73 2.54 -16.74
C SER A 158 -3.73 3.71 -15.74
N TRP A 159 -4.35 4.85 -16.09
CA TRP A 159 -4.54 5.97 -15.16
C TRP A 159 -5.32 5.58 -13.90
N VAL A 160 -6.27 4.62 -13.97
CA VAL A 160 -7.02 4.13 -12.82
C VAL A 160 -6.08 3.41 -11.86
N SER A 161 -5.20 2.54 -12.38
CA SER A 161 -4.18 1.89 -11.56
C SER A 161 -3.22 2.90 -10.92
N VAL A 162 -2.79 3.94 -11.66
CA VAL A 162 -1.92 5.00 -11.11
C VAL A 162 -2.64 5.80 -10.01
N PHE A 163 -3.92 6.12 -10.19
CA PHE A 163 -4.74 6.78 -9.18
C PHE A 163 -4.89 5.92 -7.92
N CYS A 164 -5.20 4.64 -8.09
CA CYS A 164 -5.29 3.66 -7.00
C CYS A 164 -3.96 3.54 -6.22
N VAL A 165 -2.82 3.49 -6.90
CA VAL A 165 -1.49 3.54 -6.27
C VAL A 165 -1.30 4.84 -5.50
N PHE A 166 -1.62 5.99 -6.10
CA PHE A 166 -1.49 7.29 -5.45
C PHE A 166 -2.32 7.37 -4.17
N VAL A 167 -3.59 6.95 -4.20
CA VAL A 167 -4.46 6.89 -3.02
C VAL A 167 -3.84 5.99 -1.94
N SER A 168 -3.29 4.84 -2.32
CA SER A 168 -2.60 3.92 -1.40
C SER A 168 -1.40 4.58 -0.71
N LEU A 169 -0.57 5.29 -1.48
CA LEU A 169 0.62 5.97 -0.96
C LEU A 169 0.23 7.13 -0.03
N VAL A 170 -0.74 7.95 -0.43
CA VAL A 170 -1.23 9.07 0.40
C VAL A 170 -1.86 8.55 1.69
N TYR A 171 -2.68 7.48 1.62
CA TYR A 171 -3.26 6.87 2.81
C TYR A 171 -2.17 6.36 3.76
N THR A 172 -1.15 5.69 3.22
CA THR A 172 -0.03 5.17 4.03
C THR A 172 0.77 6.31 4.69
N GLN A 173 1.13 7.33 3.92
CA GLN A 173 2.00 8.42 4.36
C GLN A 173 1.31 9.41 5.31
N CYS A 174 0.03 9.73 5.06
CA CYS A 174 -0.69 10.71 5.87
C CYS A 174 -1.40 10.09 7.08
N TYR A 175 -1.67 8.78 7.07
CA TYR A 175 -2.48 8.15 8.12
C TYR A 175 -1.71 7.05 8.85
N ILE A 176 -1.27 6.00 8.14
CA ILE A 176 -0.67 4.84 8.79
C ILE A 176 0.65 5.20 9.47
N ILE A 177 1.57 5.84 8.75
CA ILE A 177 2.89 6.20 9.27
C ILE A 177 2.76 7.13 10.49
N PRO A 178 2.01 8.25 10.44
CA PRO A 178 1.83 9.11 11.61
C PRO A 178 1.17 8.41 12.80
N ILE A 179 0.20 7.52 12.59
CA ILE A 179 -0.41 6.74 13.68
C ILE A 179 0.63 5.84 14.36
N CYS A 180 1.46 5.16 13.58
CA CYS A 180 2.54 4.31 14.09
C CYS A 180 3.59 5.13 14.86
N PHE A 181 4.02 6.28 14.31
CA PHE A 181 4.99 7.16 14.97
C PHE A 181 4.43 7.87 16.22
N CYS A 182 3.16 8.30 16.20
CA CYS A 182 2.56 9.04 17.32
C CYS A 182 2.34 8.17 18.56
N LYS A 183 1.99 6.89 18.40
CA LYS A 183 1.88 5.98 19.56
C LYS A 183 3.25 5.54 20.09
N CYS A 184 4.29 5.65 19.28
CA CYS A 184 5.67 5.44 19.69
C CYS A 184 6.24 6.59 20.57
N PHE A 185 5.84 7.84 20.31
CA PHE A 185 6.21 9.01 21.14
C PHE A 185 5.37 9.21 22.41
N SER A 186 4.41 8.32 22.66
CA SER A 186 3.50 8.40 23.81
C SER A 186 4.13 8.40 25.21
N PRO A 187 5.32 7.81 25.49
CA PRO A 187 5.88 7.86 26.84
C PRO A 187 6.48 9.22 27.21
N TYR A 188 6.82 10.07 26.23
CA TYR A 188 7.45 11.39 26.47
C TYR A 188 6.46 12.57 26.48
N PHE A 189 5.22 12.36 26.02
CA PHE A 189 4.14 13.35 26.09
C PHE A 189 3.00 12.82 26.97
N PRO A 190 2.85 13.28 28.23
CA PRO A 190 1.88 12.73 29.20
C PRO A 190 0.40 13.04 28.91
N LYS A 191 0.00 13.26 27.65
CA LYS A 191 -1.41 13.42 27.25
C LYS A 191 -1.78 12.52 26.06
N PRO A 192 -2.03 11.21 26.28
CA PRO A 192 -2.45 10.26 25.25
C PRO A 192 -3.82 10.59 24.59
N VAL A 193 -4.55 11.58 25.11
CA VAL A 193 -5.92 11.92 24.67
C VAL A 193 -5.94 12.70 23.34
N ILE A 194 -4.87 13.41 22.96
CA ILE A 194 -4.85 14.21 21.72
C ILE A 194 -4.56 13.33 20.48
N SER A 195 -3.71 12.30 20.64
CA SER A 195 -3.28 11.43 19.53
C SER A 195 -4.40 10.49 19.03
N VAL A 196 -5.14 9.86 19.94
CA VAL A 196 -6.29 9.00 19.57
C VAL A 196 -7.41 9.81 18.94
N LYS A 197 -7.64 11.05 19.42
CA LYS A 197 -8.64 11.94 18.83
C LYS A 197 -8.26 12.38 17.43
N ALA A 198 -6.97 12.63 17.17
CA ALA A 198 -6.49 12.98 15.83
C ALA A 198 -6.65 11.80 14.86
N SER A 199 -6.24 10.59 15.23
CA SER A 199 -6.39 9.41 14.35
C SER A 199 -7.86 9.07 14.08
N LEU A 200 -8.74 9.15 15.08
CA LEU A 200 -10.20 9.03 14.89
C LEU A 200 -10.76 10.13 14.00
N LEU A 201 -10.35 11.39 14.21
CA LEU A 201 -10.76 12.51 13.36
C LEU A 201 -10.36 12.26 11.90
N TYR A 202 -9.14 11.79 11.66
CA TYR A 202 -8.64 11.45 10.34
C TYR A 202 -9.39 10.28 9.69
N ILE A 203 -9.69 9.22 10.45
CA ILE A 203 -10.54 8.11 9.98
C ILE A 203 -11.93 8.61 9.62
N ILE A 204 -12.54 9.47 10.46
CA ILE A 204 -13.85 10.06 10.21
C ILE A 204 -13.82 10.98 8.99
N LEU A 205 -12.77 11.79 8.83
CA LEU A 205 -12.61 12.70 7.69
C LEU A 205 -12.45 11.92 6.39
N TYR A 206 -11.71 10.80 6.43
CA TYR A 206 -11.54 9.90 5.29
C TYR A 206 -12.86 9.17 4.96
N ALA A 207 -13.57 8.66 5.97
CA ALA A 207 -14.89 8.05 5.79
C ALA A 207 -15.91 9.07 5.24
N ALA A 208 -15.83 10.33 5.66
CA ALA A 208 -16.67 11.41 5.14
C ALA A 208 -16.33 11.76 3.69
N LEU A 209 -15.03 11.89 3.35
CA LEU A 209 -14.57 12.05 1.97
C LEU A 209 -15.06 10.89 1.10
N TRP A 210 -14.97 9.66 1.60
CA TRP A 210 -15.45 8.47 0.91
C TRP A 210 -16.96 8.49 0.70
N ALA A 211 -17.74 8.86 1.72
CA ALA A 211 -19.18 9.03 1.60
C ALA A 211 -19.55 10.11 0.58
N VAL A 212 -18.76 11.18 0.47
CA VAL A 212 -18.92 12.22 -0.55
C VAL A 212 -18.61 11.67 -1.94
N PHE A 213 -17.49 10.98 -2.14
CA PHE A 213 -17.17 10.35 -3.43
C PHE A 213 -18.24 9.36 -3.86
N ALA A 214 -18.67 8.46 -2.97
CA ALA A 214 -19.75 7.52 -3.24
C ALA A 214 -21.08 8.21 -3.60
N LYS A 215 -21.37 9.38 -2.98
CA LYS A 215 -22.57 10.17 -3.30
C LYS A 215 -22.44 10.88 -4.64
N ILE A 216 -21.27 11.42 -4.98
CA ILE A 216 -20.98 12.02 -6.29
C ILE A 216 -21.10 10.96 -7.38
N GLU A 217 -20.51 9.77 -7.18
CA GLU A 217 -20.66 8.62 -8.09
C GLU A 217 -22.12 8.23 -8.27
N ARG A 218 -22.90 8.15 -7.18
CA ARG A 218 -24.32 7.83 -7.25
C ARG A 218 -25.13 8.88 -8.03
N ILE A 219 -24.88 10.17 -7.78
CA ILE A 219 -25.56 11.27 -8.49
C ILE A 219 -25.22 11.24 -9.98
N TYR A 220 -23.94 11.02 -10.32
CA TYR A 220 -23.53 10.92 -11.71
C TYR A 220 -24.15 9.69 -12.39
N CYS A 221 -24.12 8.51 -11.76
CA CYS A 221 -24.77 7.30 -12.27
C CYS A 221 -26.27 7.49 -12.53
N LEU A 222 -26.95 8.22 -11.65
CA LEU A 222 -28.36 8.55 -11.82
C LEU A 222 -28.58 9.52 -13.00
N ASN A 223 -27.69 10.49 -13.20
CA ASN A 223 -27.74 11.39 -14.35
C ASN A 223 -27.46 10.66 -15.67
N LYS A 224 -26.44 9.79 -15.72
CA LYS A 224 -26.15 8.99 -16.91
C LYS A 224 -27.31 8.04 -17.26
N ARG A 225 -27.91 7.35 -16.28
CA ARG A 225 -29.13 6.55 -16.52
C ARG A 225 -30.35 7.39 -16.91
N ARG A 226 -30.35 8.69 -16.63
CA ARG A 226 -31.42 9.61 -17.04
C ARG A 226 -31.23 10.03 -18.50
N GLU A 227 -29.99 10.27 -18.91
CA GLU A 227 -29.61 10.49 -20.32
C GLU A 227 -29.83 9.23 -21.16
N GLU A 228 -29.45 8.04 -20.66
CA GLU A 228 -29.72 6.75 -21.33
C GLU A 228 -31.22 6.42 -21.39
N ARG A 229 -32.03 6.86 -20.41
CA ARG A 229 -33.50 6.74 -20.47
C ARG A 229 -34.18 7.73 -21.40
N GLN A 230 -33.47 8.78 -21.86
CA GLN A 230 -33.94 9.62 -22.97
C GLN A 230 -33.71 8.95 -24.33
N VAL A 231 -32.87 7.91 -24.39
CA VAL A 231 -32.83 6.96 -25.51
C VAL A 231 -33.90 5.90 -25.24
N ASN A 232 -34.79 5.66 -26.19
CA ASN A 232 -35.95 4.78 -26.00
C ASN A 232 -35.50 3.40 -25.46
N PRO A 233 -35.89 2.96 -24.25
CA PRO A 233 -35.38 1.74 -23.63
C PRO A 233 -35.71 0.47 -24.43
N ILE A 234 -36.73 0.53 -25.29
CA ILE A 234 -37.11 -0.54 -26.22
C ILE A 234 -36.01 -0.77 -27.26
N THR A 235 -35.44 0.30 -27.83
CA THR A 235 -34.41 0.20 -28.88
C THR A 235 -33.08 -0.33 -28.36
N VAL A 236 -32.69 0.05 -27.14
CA VAL A 236 -31.42 -0.43 -26.54
C VAL A 236 -31.50 -1.90 -26.14
N PHE A 237 -32.65 -2.37 -25.66
CA PHE A 237 -32.82 -3.78 -25.32
C PHE A 237 -32.81 -4.65 -26.60
N GLU A 238 -33.46 -4.20 -27.68
CA GLU A 238 -33.41 -4.90 -28.97
C GLU A 238 -31.98 -4.99 -29.53
N ASP A 239 -31.21 -3.90 -29.51
CA ASP A 239 -29.83 -3.88 -30.04
C ASP A 239 -28.88 -4.76 -29.23
N VAL A 240 -28.98 -4.74 -27.89
CA VAL A 240 -28.15 -5.60 -27.02
C VAL A 240 -28.52 -7.07 -27.21
N THR A 241 -29.82 -7.39 -27.25
CA THR A 241 -30.26 -8.78 -27.42
C THR A 241 -29.84 -9.33 -28.79
N LYS A 242 -29.93 -8.51 -29.84
CA LYS A 242 -29.50 -8.86 -31.19
C LYS A 242 -27.99 -9.05 -31.29
N SER A 243 -27.20 -8.17 -30.67
CA SER A 243 -25.74 -8.31 -30.59
C SER A 243 -25.31 -9.61 -29.92
N TYR A 244 -25.94 -10.00 -28.80
CA TYR A 244 -25.63 -11.27 -28.13
C TYR A 244 -26.06 -12.47 -28.98
N PHE A 245 -27.20 -12.38 -29.66
CA PHE A 245 -27.69 -13.46 -30.52
C PHE A 245 -26.78 -13.69 -31.74
N ASP A 246 -26.30 -12.61 -32.37
CA ASP A 246 -25.38 -12.67 -33.51
C ASP A 246 -24.00 -13.20 -33.09
N GLN A 247 -23.49 -12.77 -31.93
CA GLN A 247 -22.27 -13.37 -31.36
C GLN A 247 -22.44 -14.86 -31.07
N PHE A 248 -23.58 -15.26 -30.54
CA PHE A 248 -23.87 -16.67 -30.26
C PHE A 248 -24.00 -17.51 -31.53
N GLN A 249 -24.52 -16.96 -32.64
CA GLN A 249 -24.53 -17.70 -33.91
C GLN A 249 -23.14 -17.86 -34.53
N THR A 250 -22.31 -16.82 -34.44
CA THR A 250 -20.94 -16.87 -35.01
C THR A 250 -19.97 -17.74 -34.22
N SER A 251 -20.23 -18.02 -32.93
CA SER A 251 -19.34 -18.87 -32.12
C SER A 251 -19.62 -20.37 -32.23
N TRP A 252 -20.69 -20.77 -32.93
CA TRP A 252 -21.11 -22.17 -33.11
C TRP A 252 -21.10 -22.64 -34.58
N ALA A 253 -20.65 -21.78 -35.51
CA ALA A 253 -20.37 -22.11 -36.91
C ALA A 253 -18.86 -22.28 -37.10
#